data_AF-A0A4D7YNJ7-F1
#
_entry.id   AF-A0A4D7YNJ7-F1
#
_cell.length_a   1.000
_cell.length_b   1.000
_cell.length_c   1.000
_cell.angle_alpha   90.00
_cell.angle_beta   90.00
_cell.angle_gamma   90.00
#
_symmetry.space_group_name_H-M   'P 1'
#
loop_
_entity.id
_entity.type
_entity.pdbx_description
1 polymer ?
#
loop_
_entity_poly.entity_id
_entity_poly.type
_entity_poly.pdbx_seq_one_letter_code
_entity_poly.pdbx_strand_id
1 'polypeptide(L)'
;MQTVSGPENWVSWLSVAANIATLLALTYAGYQTKVARFAASASASSLIFSNLRNDIDRIAAQPDDTAHYWATCDFLNNLEFACAMYFDGQLSGKTGSLTMSLIKSMMGIVERNPKLQNAVARAVHDPTTFEFIRKFAGKHKKDWKPLNH
;
A
#
# COMPACT_ATOMS: atom_id res chain seq x y z
N MET A 1 22.07 62.20 -6.12
CA MET A 1 22.21 60.77 -6.47
C MET A 1 23.28 60.19 -5.55
N GLN A 2 22.91 59.85 -4.31
CA GLN A 2 23.85 59.26 -3.35
C GLN A 2 23.85 57.74 -3.56
N THR A 3 24.95 57.21 -4.07
CA THR A 3 25.21 55.78 -4.11
C THR A 3 25.57 55.34 -2.70
N VAL A 4 24.56 54.89 -1.94
CA VAL A 4 24.78 54.19 -0.68
C VAL A 4 25.27 52.78 -1.05
N SER A 5 26.58 52.58 -1.11
CA SER A 5 27.21 51.26 -1.19
C SER A 5 27.94 50.99 0.11
N GLY A 6 27.17 50.82 1.20
CA GLY A 6 27.68 50.43 2.51
C GLY A 6 27.58 48.90 2.73
N PRO A 7 28.38 48.33 3.63
CA PRO A 7 28.39 46.88 3.95
C PRO A 7 27.03 46.33 4.40
N GLU A 8 26.12 47.19 4.87
CA GLU A 8 24.75 46.84 5.27
C GLU A 8 23.87 46.34 4.11
N ASN A 9 24.14 46.81 2.89
CA ASN A 9 23.38 46.40 1.69
C ASN A 9 23.77 44.98 1.26
N TRP A 10 25.05 44.63 1.42
CA TRP A 10 25.58 43.31 1.06
C TRP A 10 25.02 42.21 1.96
N VAL A 11 24.92 42.46 3.27
CA VAL A 11 24.30 41.52 4.23
C VAL A 11 22.81 41.33 3.96
N SER A 12 22.11 42.40 3.55
CA SER A 12 20.70 42.35 3.15
C SER A 12 20.49 41.49 1.91
N TRP A 13 21.32 41.66 0.87
CA TRP A 13 21.28 40.84 -0.34
C TRP A 13 21.62 39.37 -0.08
N LEU A 14 22.59 39.09 0.78
CA LEU A 14 22.90 37.72 1.21
C LEU A 14 21.72 37.06 1.92
N SER A 15 21.03 37.80 2.79
CA SER A 15 19.85 37.30 3.51
C SER A 15 18.69 37.00 2.54
N VAL A 16 18.47 37.87 1.55
CA VAL A 16 17.46 37.62 0.49
C VAL A 16 17.82 36.39 -0.34
N ALA A 17 19.08 36.28 -0.77
CA ALA A 17 19.57 35.13 -1.53
C ALA A 17 19.45 33.82 -0.75
N ALA A 18 19.76 33.83 0.55
CA ALA A 18 19.61 32.68 1.43
C ALA A 18 18.15 32.24 1.55
N ASN A 19 17.21 33.18 1.73
CA ASN A 19 15.78 32.86 1.80
C ASN A 19 15.27 32.23 0.48
N ILE A 20 15.70 32.75 -0.67
CA ILE A 20 15.34 32.19 -1.98
C ILE A 20 15.92 30.77 -2.11
N ALA A 21 17.18 30.56 -1.75
CA ALA A 21 17.81 29.24 -1.78
C ALA A 21 17.08 28.23 -0.87
N THR A 22 16.66 28.65 0.33
CA THR A 22 15.86 27.82 1.24
C THR A 22 14.51 27.44 0.63
N LEU A 23 13.81 28.37 0.00
CA LEU A 23 12.52 28.09 -0.67
C LEU A 23 12.69 27.08 -1.82
N LEU A 24 13.75 27.24 -2.61
CA LEU A 24 14.07 26.30 -3.70
C LEU A 24 14.43 24.91 -3.16
N ALA A 25 15.23 24.84 -2.09
CA ALA A 25 15.59 23.58 -1.44
C ALA A 25 14.37 22.85 -0.88
N LEU A 26 13.45 23.55 -0.22
CA LEU A 26 12.20 22.97 0.29
C LEU A 26 11.33 22.43 -0.86
N THR A 27 11.23 23.19 -1.94
CA THR A 27 10.45 22.80 -3.13
C THR A 27 11.05 21.55 -3.78
N TYR A 28 12.37 21.50 -3.92
CA TYR A 28 13.08 20.34 -4.45
C TYR A 28 12.94 19.11 -3.55
N ALA A 29 13.06 19.27 -2.22
CA ALA A 29 12.82 18.18 -1.27
C ALA A 29 11.37 17.66 -1.35
N GLY A 30 10.39 18.56 -1.51
CA GLY A 30 8.99 18.20 -1.74
C GLY A 30 8.77 17.44 -3.06
N TYR A 31 9.51 17.80 -4.11
CA TYR A 31 9.49 17.04 -5.37
C TYR A 31 10.14 15.66 -5.23
N GLN A 32 11.32 15.59 -4.60
CA GLN A 32 12.06 14.34 -4.40
C GLN A 32 11.28 13.34 -3.56
N THR A 33 10.62 13.80 -2.48
CA THR A 33 9.75 12.95 -1.64
C THR A 33 8.56 12.40 -2.42
N LYS A 34 7.94 13.18 -3.32
CA LYS A 34 6.87 12.69 -4.20
C LYS A 34 7.37 11.59 -5.15
N VAL A 35 8.53 11.79 -5.79
CA VAL A 35 9.12 10.79 -6.69
C VAL A 35 9.50 9.53 -5.92
N ALA A 36 10.14 9.67 -4.76
CA ALA A 36 10.48 8.55 -3.88
C ALA A 36 9.24 7.75 -3.46
N ARG A 37 8.12 8.43 -3.16
CA ARG A 37 6.85 7.79 -2.82
C ARG A 37 6.29 6.95 -3.96
N PHE A 38 6.43 7.38 -5.22
CA PHE A 38 6.00 6.58 -6.36
C PHE A 38 6.87 5.33 -6.57
N ALA A 39 8.19 5.47 -6.43
CA ALA A 39 9.10 4.33 -6.51
C ALA A 39 8.82 3.32 -5.39
N ALA A 40 8.67 3.80 -4.14
CA ALA A 40 8.31 2.96 -3.00
C ALA A 40 6.97 2.25 -3.21
N SER A 41 5.96 2.96 -3.71
CA SER A 41 4.65 2.37 -4.04
C SER A 41 4.78 1.26 -5.09
N ALA A 42 5.56 1.46 -6.15
CA ALA A 42 5.78 0.43 -7.17
C ALA A 42 6.44 -0.83 -6.60
N SER A 43 7.47 -0.67 -5.76
CA SER A 43 8.14 -1.79 -5.08
C SER A 43 7.19 -2.54 -4.14
N ALA A 44 6.44 -1.81 -3.31
CA ALA A 44 5.42 -2.38 -2.44
C ALA A 44 4.35 -3.15 -3.23
N SER A 45 3.88 -2.56 -4.32
CA SER A 45 2.87 -3.17 -5.21
C SER A 45 3.39 -4.47 -5.83
N SER A 46 4.65 -4.49 -6.28
CA SER A 46 5.29 -5.66 -6.87
C SER A 46 5.46 -6.79 -5.85
N LEU A 47 5.86 -6.46 -4.62
CA LEU A 47 5.98 -7.41 -3.52
C LEU A 47 4.62 -8.04 -3.19
N ILE A 48 3.58 -7.22 -3.01
CA ILE A 48 2.21 -7.71 -2.75
C ILE A 48 1.74 -8.62 -3.88
N PHE A 49 1.94 -8.22 -5.14
CA PHE A 49 1.53 -9.02 -6.29
C PHE A 49 2.24 -10.37 -6.32
N SER A 50 3.56 -10.37 -6.10
CA SER A 50 4.37 -11.59 -6.11
C SER A 50 3.97 -12.53 -4.98
N ASN A 51 3.82 -12.02 -3.76
CA ASN A 51 3.46 -12.84 -2.60
C ASN A 51 2.06 -13.45 -2.76
N LEU A 52 1.04 -12.64 -3.09
CA LEU A 52 -0.33 -13.13 -3.22
C LEU A 52 -0.49 -14.13 -4.38
N ARG A 53 0.25 -13.93 -5.48
CA ARG A 53 0.26 -14.89 -6.58
C ARG A 53 0.91 -16.21 -6.17
N ASN A 54 2.10 -16.15 -5.56
CA ASN A 54 2.80 -17.35 -5.08
C ASN A 54 1.96 -18.12 -4.05
N ASP A 55 1.23 -17.42 -3.19
CA ASP A 55 0.36 -18.04 -2.20
C ASP A 55 -0.82 -18.77 -2.85
N ILE A 56 -1.45 -18.21 -3.89
CA ILE A 56 -2.53 -18.87 -4.61
C ILE A 56 -2.01 -20.12 -5.32
N ASP A 57 -0.89 -20.01 -6.02
CA ASP A 57 -0.27 -21.14 -6.70
C ASP A 57 0.11 -22.23 -5.68
N ARG A 58 0.59 -21.83 -4.50
CA ARG A 58 0.89 -22.74 -3.39
C ARG A 58 -0.36 -23.42 -2.85
N ILE A 59 -1.45 -22.69 -2.59
CA ILE A 59 -2.72 -23.26 -2.13
C ILE A 59 -3.24 -24.30 -3.13
N ALA A 60 -3.22 -23.96 -4.43
CA ALA A 60 -3.70 -24.83 -5.50
C ALA A 60 -2.88 -26.13 -5.63
N ALA A 61 -1.60 -26.09 -5.26
CA ALA A 61 -0.69 -27.23 -5.33
C ALA A 61 -0.73 -28.15 -4.09
N GLN A 62 -1.46 -27.81 -3.03
CA GLN A 62 -1.45 -28.64 -1.80
C GLN A 62 -2.26 -29.93 -1.96
N PRO A 63 -1.67 -31.10 -1.67
CA PRO A 63 -2.32 -32.40 -1.88
C PRO A 63 -3.27 -32.81 -0.73
N ASP A 64 -3.10 -32.26 0.46
CA ASP A 64 -3.88 -32.61 1.66
C ASP A 64 -4.54 -31.39 2.32
N ASP A 65 -5.61 -31.65 3.07
CA ASP A 65 -6.42 -30.60 3.70
C ASP A 65 -5.67 -29.82 4.79
N THR A 66 -4.66 -30.41 5.44
CA THR A 66 -3.88 -29.73 6.49
C THR A 66 -2.89 -28.77 5.86
N ALA A 67 -2.14 -29.21 4.84
CA ALA A 67 -1.25 -28.35 4.09
C ALA A 67 -2.03 -27.24 3.36
N HIS A 68 -3.20 -27.55 2.80
CA HIS A 68 -4.09 -26.54 2.21
C HIS A 68 -4.53 -25.50 3.24
N TYR A 69 -4.87 -25.92 4.47
CA TYR A 69 -5.22 -25.00 5.55
C TYR A 69 -4.07 -24.05 5.90
N TRP A 70 -2.85 -24.57 6.10
CA TRP A 70 -1.69 -23.74 6.45
C TRP A 70 -1.29 -22.79 5.31
N ALA A 71 -1.31 -23.26 4.06
CA ALA A 71 -1.09 -22.41 2.89
C ALA A 71 -2.14 -21.28 2.79
N THR A 72 -3.40 -21.57 3.16
CA THR A 72 -4.46 -20.57 3.22
C THR A 72 -4.22 -19.56 4.36
N CYS A 73 -3.71 -20.00 5.51
CA CYS A 73 -3.39 -19.09 6.62
C CYS A 73 -2.29 -18.09 6.23
N ASP A 74 -1.24 -18.56 5.56
CA ASP A 74 -0.17 -17.68 5.06
C ASP A 74 -0.68 -16.68 4.03
N PHE A 75 -1.53 -17.12 3.11
CA PHE A 75 -2.21 -16.24 2.16
C PHE A 75 -3.02 -15.14 2.87
N LEU A 76 -3.78 -15.50 3.91
CA LEU A 76 -4.57 -14.54 4.67
C LEU A 76 -3.67 -13.55 5.45
N ASN A 77 -2.53 -14.01 5.97
CA ASN A 77 -1.55 -13.14 6.61
C ASN A 77 -0.94 -12.14 5.62
N ASN A 78 -0.59 -12.59 4.41
CA ASN A 78 -0.08 -11.71 3.36
C ASN A 78 -1.15 -10.74 2.83
N LEU A 79 -2.41 -11.18 2.77
CA LEU A 79 -3.54 -10.33 2.41
C LEU A 79 -3.82 -9.27 3.48
N GLU A 80 -3.70 -9.63 4.76
CA GLU A 80 -3.80 -8.72 5.90
C GLU A 80 -2.70 -7.67 5.84
N PHE A 81 -1.46 -8.08 5.61
CA PHE A 81 -0.33 -7.18 5.45
C PHE A 81 -0.53 -6.22 4.25
N ALA A 82 -1.02 -6.72 3.11
CA ALA A 82 -1.34 -5.89 1.96
C ALA A 82 -2.43 -4.85 2.27
N CYS A 83 -3.45 -5.21 3.05
CA CYS A 83 -4.47 -4.29 3.53
C CYS A 83 -3.88 -3.24 4.49
N ALA A 84 -2.97 -3.62 5.39
CA ALA A 84 -2.27 -2.69 6.27
C ALA A 84 -1.46 -1.65 5.47
N MET A 85 -0.66 -2.10 4.47
CA MET A 85 0.10 -1.21 3.59
C MET A 85 -0.79 -0.23 2.81
N TYR A 86 -2.01 -0.64 2.45
CA TYR A 86 -3.00 0.24 1.84
C TYR A 86 -3.44 1.35 2.81
N PHE A 87 -3.73 1.01 4.07
CA PHE A 87 -4.14 1.99 5.08
C PHE A 87 -2.99 2.92 5.52
N ASP A 88 -1.75 2.43 5.52
CA ASP A 88 -0.56 3.24 5.80
C ASP A 88 -0.22 4.24 4.68
N GLY A 89 -0.95 4.20 3.55
CA GLY A 89 -0.73 5.10 2.42
C GLY A 89 0.58 4.85 1.65
N GLN A 90 1.22 3.69 1.88
CA GLN A 90 2.40 3.24 1.14
C GLN A 90 2.07 2.93 -0.33
N LEU A 91 0.79 2.66 -0.61
CA LEU A 91 0.26 2.48 -1.96
C LEU A 91 -0.23 3.83 -2.50
N SER A 92 0.40 4.31 -3.57
CA SER A 92 0.16 5.64 -4.16
C SER A 92 0.19 5.61 -5.69
N GLY A 93 -0.53 6.53 -6.32
CA GLY A 93 -0.59 6.65 -7.79
C GLY A 93 -1.26 5.46 -8.48
N LYS A 94 -0.94 5.25 -9.77
CA LYS A 94 -1.54 4.18 -10.58
C LYS A 94 -1.21 2.78 -10.05
N THR A 95 0.01 2.56 -9.55
CA THR A 95 0.45 1.28 -8.98
C THR A 95 -0.37 0.92 -7.75
N GLY A 96 -0.58 1.88 -6.83
CA GLY A 96 -1.45 1.66 -5.67
C GLY A 96 -2.89 1.33 -6.05
N SER A 97 -3.43 1.95 -7.11
CA SER A 97 -4.77 1.61 -7.63
C SER A 97 -4.84 0.17 -8.17
N LEU A 98 -3.78 -0.31 -8.84
CA LEU A 98 -3.70 -1.70 -9.31
C LEU A 98 -3.65 -2.67 -8.14
N THR A 99 -2.84 -2.39 -7.12
CA THR A 99 -2.75 -3.21 -5.90
C THR A 99 -4.08 -3.25 -5.16
N MET A 100 -4.79 -2.13 -5.08
CA MET A 100 -6.13 -2.10 -4.51
C MET A 100 -7.10 -3.00 -5.28
N SER A 101 -7.07 -3.00 -6.61
CA SER A 101 -7.87 -3.91 -7.46
C SER A 101 -7.50 -5.37 -7.24
N LEU A 102 -6.20 -5.66 -7.07
CA LEU A 102 -5.71 -6.99 -6.73
C LEU A 102 -6.26 -7.46 -5.39
N ILE A 103 -6.13 -6.66 -4.32
CA ILE A 103 -6.64 -7.00 -2.98
C ILE A 103 -8.14 -7.30 -3.06
N LYS A 104 -8.93 -6.46 -3.75
CA LYS A 104 -10.36 -6.72 -3.98
C LYS A 104 -10.62 -8.05 -4.69
N SER A 105 -9.85 -8.34 -5.73
CA SER A 105 -9.99 -9.59 -6.49
C SER A 105 -9.67 -10.81 -5.63
N MET A 106 -8.63 -10.73 -4.81
CA MET A 106 -8.23 -11.80 -3.88
C MET A 106 -9.28 -12.05 -2.81
N MET A 107 -9.84 -10.98 -2.23
CA MET A 107 -10.97 -11.11 -1.32
C MET A 107 -12.20 -11.75 -1.98
N GLY A 108 -12.48 -11.39 -3.24
CA GLY A 108 -13.55 -12.02 -4.01
C GLY A 108 -13.30 -13.49 -4.34
N ILE A 109 -12.03 -13.95 -4.40
CA ILE A 109 -11.71 -15.40 -4.52
C ILE A 109 -12.04 -16.11 -3.21
N VAL A 110 -11.63 -15.53 -2.07
CA VAL A 110 -11.95 -16.09 -0.73
C VAL A 110 -13.46 -16.20 -0.54
N GLU A 111 -14.20 -15.15 -0.90
CA GLU A 111 -15.66 -15.14 -0.75
C GLU A 111 -16.35 -16.17 -1.65
N ARG A 112 -15.84 -16.43 -2.86
CA ARG A 112 -16.47 -17.39 -3.79
C ARG A 112 -16.07 -18.85 -3.55
N ASN A 113 -15.04 -19.11 -2.74
CA ASN A 113 -14.54 -20.46 -2.52
C ASN A 113 -14.89 -20.96 -1.10
N PRO A 114 -15.84 -21.90 -0.96
CA PRO A 114 -16.27 -22.42 0.34
C PRO A 114 -15.13 -23.05 1.15
N LYS A 115 -14.13 -23.66 0.50
CA LYS A 115 -12.97 -24.23 1.21
C LYS A 115 -12.12 -23.13 1.85
N LEU A 116 -11.92 -22.03 1.14
CA LEU A 116 -11.20 -20.87 1.68
C LEU A 116 -12.01 -20.19 2.78
N GLN A 117 -13.33 -20.05 2.63
CA GLN A 117 -14.18 -19.53 3.70
C GLN A 117 -14.11 -20.38 4.98
N ASN A 118 -14.15 -21.71 4.85
CA ASN A 118 -14.02 -22.61 5.99
C ASN A 118 -12.63 -22.50 6.64
N ALA A 119 -11.57 -22.35 5.85
CA ALA A 119 -10.22 -22.12 6.37
C ALA A 119 -10.13 -20.76 7.09
N VAL A 120 -10.74 -19.70 6.56
CA VAL A 120 -10.84 -18.39 7.22
C VAL A 120 -11.58 -18.52 8.56
N ALA A 121 -12.74 -19.17 8.58
CA ALA A 121 -13.52 -19.36 9.80
C ALA A 121 -12.74 -20.12 10.88
N ARG A 122 -11.88 -21.07 10.48
CA ARG A 122 -10.98 -21.80 11.38
C ARG A 122 -9.76 -20.97 11.82
N ALA A 123 -9.25 -20.09 10.95
CA ALA A 123 -8.07 -19.27 11.22
C ALA A 123 -8.37 -18.07 12.13
N VAL A 124 -9.62 -17.60 12.16
CA VAL A 124 -10.08 -16.54 13.08
C VAL A 124 -10.17 -17.13 14.49
N HIS A 125 -9.10 -16.96 15.26
CA HIS A 125 -9.00 -17.43 16.65
C HIS A 125 -9.28 -16.30 17.67
N ASP A 126 -9.13 -15.04 17.26
CA ASP A 126 -9.37 -13.86 18.11
C ASP A 126 -10.26 -12.82 17.38
N PRO A 127 -11.09 -12.04 18.10
CA PRO A 127 -11.84 -10.93 17.53
C PRO A 127 -10.99 -9.86 16.84
N THR A 128 -9.68 -9.82 17.05
CA THR A 128 -8.72 -8.91 16.42
C THR A 128 -8.00 -9.53 15.23
N THR A 129 -8.08 -10.85 15.02
CA THR A 129 -7.50 -11.52 13.85
C THR A 129 -8.03 -10.87 12.56
N PHE A 130 -7.12 -10.57 11.63
CA PHE A 130 -7.44 -9.97 10.33
C PHE A 130 -8.23 -8.65 10.42
N GLU A 131 -7.79 -7.73 11.28
CA GLU A 131 -8.39 -6.40 11.48
C GLU A 131 -8.38 -5.56 10.19
N PHE A 132 -7.27 -5.53 9.46
CA PHE A 132 -7.11 -4.71 8.26
C PHE A 132 -7.93 -5.25 7.10
N ILE A 133 -8.03 -6.58 6.92
CA ILE A 133 -8.95 -7.22 5.99
C ILE A 133 -10.40 -6.79 6.30
N ARG A 134 -10.82 -6.81 7.58
CA ARG A 134 -12.17 -6.39 7.97
C ARG A 134 -12.41 -4.89 7.74
N LYS A 135 -11.43 -4.04 8.06
CA LYS A 135 -11.48 -2.60 7.77
C LYS A 135 -11.59 -2.35 6.27
N PHE A 136 -10.78 -3.05 5.47
CA PHE A 136 -10.81 -2.97 4.02
C PHE A 136 -12.17 -3.42 3.48
N ALA A 137 -12.70 -4.52 4.02
CA ALA A 137 -14.02 -5.04 3.67
C ALA A 137 -15.14 -4.06 3.97
N GLY A 138 -15.14 -3.47 5.17
CA GLY A 138 -16.12 -2.46 5.56
C GLY A 138 -16.08 -1.24 4.64
N LYS A 139 -14.88 -0.78 4.28
CA LYS A 139 -14.67 0.37 3.39
C LYS A 139 -15.13 0.10 1.95
N HIS A 140 -14.93 -1.12 1.46
CA HIS A 140 -15.19 -1.50 0.06
C HIS A 140 -16.44 -2.38 -0.14
N LYS A 141 -17.30 -2.50 0.88
CA LYS A 141 -18.49 -3.36 0.85
C LYS A 141 -19.43 -3.11 -0.33
N LYS A 142 -19.50 -1.86 -0.82
CA LYS A 142 -20.33 -1.45 -1.97
C LYS A 142 -19.70 -1.77 -3.33
N ASP A 143 -18.39 -2.00 -3.35
CA ASP A 143 -17.62 -2.27 -4.57
C ASP A 143 -17.63 -3.77 -4.92
N TRP A 144 -18.02 -4.63 -3.98
CA TRP A 144 -18.29 -6.04 -4.25
C TRP A 144 -19.63 -6.20 -4.96
N LYS A 145 -19.58 -6.07 -6.28
CA LYS A 145 -20.55 -6.72 -7.13
C LYS A 145 -19.92 -8.07 -7.53
N PRO A 146 -20.61 -9.21 -7.32
CA PRO A 146 -20.17 -10.44 -7.98
C PRO A 146 -20.04 -10.12 -9.46
N LEU A 147 -18.91 -10.48 -10.06
CA LEU A 147 -18.74 -10.44 -11.51
C LEU A 147 -19.76 -11.42 -12.09
N ASN A 148 -20.98 -10.94 -12.35
CA ASN A 148 -21.96 -11.61 -13.17
C ASN A 148 -21.44 -11.56 -14.61
N HIS A 149 -20.76 -12.62 -15.01
CA HIS A 149 -20.66 -13.04 -16.40
C HIS A 149 -21.01 -14.52 -16.46
#